data_AF-A0A0P0V6H3-F1
#
_entry.id   AF-A0A0P0V6H3-F1
#
_cell.length_a   1.000
_cell.length_b   1.000
_cell.length_c   1.000
_cell.angle_alpha   90.00
_cell.angle_beta   90.00
_cell.angle_gamma   90.00
#
_symmetry.space_group_name_H-M   'P 1'
#
loop_
_entity.id
_entity.type
_entity.pdbx_description
1 polymer ?
#
loop_
_entity_poly.entity_id
_entity_poly.type
_entity_poly.pdbx_seq_one_letter_code
_entity_poly.pdbx_strand_id
1 'polypeptide(L)'
;MSTNVFGGNMQEILGKFVTLRYLVLHHNNYTGRIVSFGVLRLPLFARLNLSFNQFYGELPLEVADMKSLKYPMLLANNFSGGIPATYPPFNFVYTVMTRENCRSIWDRLLPHHRRHGRVHHGQPASEVFGGPGLGPRVALL
;
A
#
# COMPACT_ATOMS: atom_id res chain seq x y z
N MET A 1 -21.14 6.29 4.53
CA MET A 1 -22.09 5.16 4.62
C MET A 1 -21.30 3.88 4.48
N SER A 2 -20.89 3.28 5.58
CA SER A 2 -20.05 2.08 5.58
C SER A 2 -20.78 0.91 6.21
N THR A 3 -20.36 -0.31 5.89
CA THR A 3 -20.89 -1.54 6.49
C THR A 3 -22.37 -1.73 6.21
N ASN A 4 -22.72 -1.72 4.93
CA ASN A 4 -24.09 -1.96 4.47
C ASN A 4 -24.05 -2.89 3.24
N VAL A 5 -25.22 -3.24 2.73
CA VAL A 5 -25.38 -4.02 1.50
C VAL A 5 -25.60 -3.14 0.27
N PHE A 6 -25.27 -1.85 0.34
CA PHE A 6 -25.45 -0.93 -0.79
C PHE A 6 -24.57 -1.35 -1.95
N GLY A 7 -25.08 -1.24 -3.17
CA GLY A 7 -24.34 -1.65 -4.35
C GLY A 7 -24.77 -0.92 -5.60
N GLY A 8 -24.39 -1.51 -6.73
CA GLY A 8 -24.56 -0.90 -8.04
C GLY A 8 -23.40 0.03 -8.39
N ASN A 9 -23.55 0.73 -9.52
CA ASN A 9 -22.52 1.63 -10.02
C ASN A 9 -22.70 3.02 -9.40
N MET A 10 -21.60 3.60 -8.94
CA MET A 10 -21.65 4.97 -8.42
C MET A 10 -21.84 5.96 -9.57
N GLN A 11 -22.74 6.92 -9.35
CA GLN A 11 -23.14 7.88 -10.38
C GLN A 11 -22.21 9.09 -10.42
N GLU A 12 -22.05 9.68 -11.60
CA GLU A 12 -21.26 10.89 -11.86
C GLU A 12 -21.69 12.12 -11.06
N ILE A 13 -22.90 12.11 -10.49
CA ILE A 13 -23.44 13.20 -9.68
C ILE A 13 -22.53 13.54 -8.49
N LEU A 14 -21.77 12.56 -7.98
CA LEU A 14 -20.82 12.80 -6.89
C LEU A 14 -19.75 13.83 -7.25
N GLY A 15 -19.34 13.88 -8.52
CA GLY A 15 -18.41 14.86 -9.06
C GLY A 15 -18.96 16.29 -9.16
N LYS A 16 -20.26 16.51 -8.93
CA LYS A 16 -20.86 17.85 -8.90
C LYS A 16 -20.80 18.49 -7.51
N PHE A 17 -20.50 17.73 -6.46
CA PHE A 17 -20.37 18.25 -5.10
C PHE A 17 -18.99 18.87 -4.90
N VAL A 18 -18.78 20.08 -5.43
CA VAL A 18 -17.49 20.81 -5.37
C VAL A 18 -16.94 21.05 -3.96
N THR A 19 -17.83 21.02 -2.95
CA THR A 19 -17.47 21.15 -1.53
C THR A 19 -17.21 19.82 -0.83
N LEU A 20 -17.37 18.69 -1.52
CA LEU A 20 -17.19 17.35 -0.95
C LEU A 20 -15.73 17.14 -0.56
N ARG A 21 -15.52 16.83 0.72
CA ARG A 21 -14.18 16.58 1.29
C ARG A 21 -13.91 15.11 1.55
N TYR A 22 -14.96 14.37 1.90
CA TYR A 22 -14.85 13.01 2.40
C TYR A 22 -15.89 12.13 1.72
N LEU A 23 -15.42 11.04 1.10
CA LEU A 23 -16.27 9.96 0.63
C LEU A 23 -15.85 8.66 1.31
N VAL A 24 -16.72 8.13 2.15
CA VAL A 24 -16.47 6.91 2.92
C VAL A 24 -17.59 5.92 2.65
N LEU A 25 -17.27 4.90 1.87
CA LEU A 25 -18.18 3.87 1.35
C LEU A 25 -17.65 2.45 1.58
N HIS A 26 -16.70 2.28 2.51
CA HIS A 26 -16.09 0.97 2.75
C HIS A 26 -17.09 -0.09 3.25
N HIS A 27 -16.80 -1.36 2.99
CA HIS A 27 -17.66 -2.50 3.33
C HIS A 27 -19.08 -2.34 2.75
N ASN A 28 -19.15 -2.33 1.42
CA ASN A 28 -20.38 -2.34 0.64
C ASN A 28 -20.19 -3.22 -0.61
N ASN A 29 -21.19 -3.28 -1.48
CA ASN A 29 -21.18 -3.99 -2.75
C ASN A 29 -21.14 -3.01 -3.95
N TYR A 30 -20.53 -1.83 -3.81
CA TYR A 30 -20.41 -0.90 -4.93
C TYR A 30 -19.47 -1.46 -6.01
N THR A 31 -19.82 -1.20 -7.26
CA THR A 31 -19.09 -1.66 -8.45
C THR A 31 -18.72 -0.47 -9.34
N GLY A 32 -17.91 -0.71 -10.36
CA GLY A 32 -17.61 0.27 -11.40
C GLY A 32 -16.18 0.80 -11.34
N ARG A 33 -15.87 1.77 -12.21
CA ARG A 33 -14.52 2.36 -12.34
C ARG A 33 -14.45 3.68 -11.59
N ILE A 34 -13.33 3.96 -10.89
CA ILE A 34 -13.20 5.18 -10.07
C ILE A 34 -13.46 6.48 -10.84
N VAL A 35 -13.02 6.51 -12.10
CA VAL A 35 -13.21 7.67 -12.98
C VAL A 35 -14.68 8.01 -13.24
N SER A 36 -15.59 7.03 -13.16
CA SER A 36 -16.97 7.19 -13.59
C SER A 36 -17.80 8.11 -12.71
N PHE A 37 -17.41 8.34 -11.46
CA PHE A 37 -18.20 9.10 -10.50
C PHE A 37 -17.77 10.57 -10.35
N GLY A 38 -16.73 10.99 -11.08
CA GLY A 38 -16.31 12.39 -11.18
C GLY A 38 -15.62 12.98 -9.94
N VAL A 39 -15.48 12.23 -8.85
CA VAL A 39 -14.91 12.74 -7.57
C VAL A 39 -13.42 13.08 -7.67
N LEU A 40 -12.71 12.54 -8.66
CA LEU A 40 -11.28 12.74 -8.83
C LEU A 40 -10.89 14.15 -9.31
N ARG A 41 -11.87 14.98 -9.67
CA ARG A 41 -11.66 16.37 -10.12
C ARG A 41 -12.05 17.39 -9.06
N LEU A 42 -12.49 16.93 -7.88
CA LEU A 42 -13.02 17.78 -6.84
C LEU A 42 -11.90 18.49 -6.08
N PRO A 43 -11.93 19.84 -5.96
CA PRO A 43 -10.79 20.62 -5.47
C PRO A 43 -10.53 20.45 -3.97
N LEU A 44 -11.55 20.08 -3.18
CA LEU A 44 -11.46 19.96 -1.73
C LEU A 44 -11.42 18.49 -1.26
N PHE A 45 -11.33 17.54 -2.19
CA PHE A 45 -11.50 16.12 -1.88
C PHE A 45 -10.26 15.56 -1.20
N ALA A 46 -10.39 15.21 0.08
CA ALA A 46 -9.27 14.91 0.97
C ALA A 46 -9.21 13.45 1.42
N ARG A 47 -10.36 12.78 1.55
CA ARG A 47 -10.43 11.37 1.97
C ARG A 47 -11.34 10.58 1.06
N LEU A 48 -10.81 9.49 0.52
CA LEU A 48 -11.55 8.52 -0.27
C LEU A 48 -11.36 7.15 0.36
N ASN A 49 -12.41 6.57 0.91
CA ASN A 49 -12.39 5.19 1.38
C ASN A 49 -13.44 4.35 0.67
N LEU A 50 -12.98 3.56 -0.29
CA LEU A 50 -13.75 2.61 -1.08
C LEU A 50 -13.40 1.16 -0.73
N SER A 51 -12.65 0.94 0.36
CA SER A 51 -12.12 -0.39 0.69
C SER A 51 -13.23 -1.42 0.90
N PHE A 52 -13.01 -2.69 0.57
CA PHE A 52 -14.00 -3.76 0.73
C PHE A 52 -15.28 -3.45 -0.08
N ASN A 53 -15.09 -3.33 -1.39
CA ASN A 53 -16.15 -3.18 -2.40
C ASN A 53 -15.78 -4.03 -3.63
N GLN A 54 -16.46 -3.82 -4.75
CA GLN A 54 -16.26 -4.52 -6.01
C GLN A 54 -15.85 -3.54 -7.14
N PHE A 55 -15.19 -2.43 -6.81
CA PHE A 55 -14.67 -1.51 -7.81
C PHE A 55 -13.59 -2.19 -8.65
N TYR A 56 -13.51 -1.85 -9.94
CA TYR A 56 -12.62 -2.51 -10.90
C TYR A 56 -12.02 -1.55 -11.93
N GLY A 57 -11.11 -2.08 -12.75
CA GLY A 57 -10.36 -1.36 -13.75
C GLY A 57 -9.02 -0.84 -13.21
N GLU A 58 -8.30 -0.09 -14.04
CA GLU A 58 -7.01 0.48 -13.64
C GLU A 58 -7.17 1.71 -12.75
N LEU A 59 -6.18 1.91 -11.89
CA LEU A 59 -6.06 3.11 -11.06
C LEU A 59 -5.65 4.29 -11.95
N PRO A 60 -6.52 5.30 -12.12
CA PRO A 60 -6.29 6.38 -13.07
C PRO A 60 -5.18 7.32 -12.60
N LEU A 61 -4.32 7.82 -13.50
CA LEU A 61 -3.22 8.71 -13.14
C LEU A 61 -3.68 9.98 -12.43
N GLU A 62 -4.92 10.41 -12.70
CA GLU A 62 -5.57 11.56 -12.08
C GLU A 62 -5.56 11.50 -10.55
N VAL A 63 -5.64 10.31 -9.93
CA VAL A 63 -5.58 10.19 -8.46
C VAL A 63 -4.20 10.57 -7.92
N ALA A 64 -3.12 10.34 -8.69
CA ALA A 64 -1.77 10.79 -8.32
C ALA A 64 -1.65 12.31 -8.36
N ASP A 65 -2.33 12.94 -9.32
CA ASP A 65 -2.30 14.39 -9.53
C ASP A 65 -3.21 15.16 -8.54
N MET A 66 -4.09 14.46 -7.81
CA MET A 66 -4.96 15.05 -6.80
C MET A 66 -4.17 15.53 -5.57
N LYS A 67 -3.70 16.78 -5.62
CA LYS A 67 -3.00 17.44 -4.50
C LYS A 67 -3.83 17.50 -3.21
N SER A 68 -5.16 17.54 -3.33
CA SER A 68 -6.08 17.57 -2.21
C SER A 68 -6.21 16.22 -1.49
N LEU A 69 -6.06 15.11 -2.21
CA LEU A 69 -6.32 13.78 -1.69
C LEU A 69 -5.19 13.33 -0.77
N LYS A 70 -5.51 13.16 0.52
CA LYS A 70 -4.54 12.77 1.56
C LYS A 70 -4.66 11.32 1.97
N TYR A 71 -5.86 10.76 1.91
CA TYR A 71 -6.14 9.42 2.42
C TYR A 71 -6.94 8.59 1.42
N PRO A 72 -6.29 8.04 0.38
CA PRO A 72 -6.90 7.04 -0.49
C PRO A 72 -6.81 5.65 0.16
N MET A 73 -7.97 5.03 0.36
CA MET A 73 -8.11 3.67 0.91
C MET A 73 -8.98 2.87 -0.07
N LEU A 74 -8.36 2.05 -0.91
CA LEU A 74 -9.06 1.25 -1.94
C LEU A 74 -8.80 -0.26 -1.81
N LEU A 75 -8.38 -0.72 -0.63
CA LEU A 75 -8.09 -2.14 -0.35
C LEU A 75 -9.26 -3.06 -0.67
N ALA A 76 -8.98 -4.33 -0.95
CA ALA A 76 -10.00 -5.36 -1.12
C ALA A 76 -11.09 -4.93 -2.13
N ASN A 77 -10.63 -4.62 -3.34
CA ASN A 77 -11.42 -4.34 -4.53
C ASN A 77 -10.84 -5.16 -5.69
N ASN A 78 -11.47 -5.09 -6.86
CA ASN A 78 -11.08 -5.80 -8.08
C ASN A 78 -10.29 -4.91 -9.05
N PHE A 79 -9.44 -4.01 -8.53
CA PHE A 79 -8.59 -3.18 -9.39
C PHE A 79 -7.58 -4.04 -10.15
N SER A 80 -7.40 -3.70 -11.42
CA SER A 80 -6.44 -4.34 -12.31
C SER A 80 -5.24 -3.42 -12.57
N GLY A 81 -4.16 -3.99 -13.12
CA GLY A 81 -2.92 -3.25 -13.34
C GLY A 81 -2.08 -3.09 -12.08
N GLY A 82 -1.01 -2.31 -12.17
CA GLY A 82 -0.12 -1.98 -11.05
C GLY A 82 -0.41 -0.59 -10.49
N ILE A 83 0.21 -0.25 -9.35
CA ILE A 83 0.28 1.16 -8.94
C ILE A 83 1.19 1.89 -9.94
N PRO A 84 0.75 2.99 -10.57
CA PRO A 84 1.62 3.79 -11.41
C PRO A 84 2.78 4.37 -10.58
N ALA A 85 4.00 4.36 -11.11
CA ALA A 85 5.20 4.81 -10.39
C ALA A 85 5.16 6.29 -9.96
N THR A 86 4.28 7.09 -10.56
CA THR A 86 4.04 8.49 -10.22
C THR A 86 3.28 8.69 -8.90
N TYR A 87 2.68 7.63 -8.35
CA TYR A 87 1.92 7.75 -7.11
C TYR A 87 2.84 7.95 -5.90
N PRO A 88 2.48 8.87 -4.98
CA PRO A 88 3.20 9.01 -3.72
C PRO A 88 3.12 7.69 -2.95
N PRO A 89 4.27 7.10 -2.56
CA PRO A 89 4.30 5.72 -2.07
C PRO A 89 3.45 5.56 -0.80
N PHE A 90 3.60 6.44 0.19
CA PHE A 90 2.94 6.29 1.49
C PHE A 90 1.41 6.44 1.44
N ASN A 91 0.88 7.32 0.58
CA ASN A 91 -0.57 7.48 0.47
C ASN A 91 -1.20 6.26 -0.18
N PHE A 92 -0.48 5.60 -1.10
CA PHE A 92 -1.02 4.50 -1.91
C PHE A 92 -0.58 3.10 -1.47
N VAL A 93 0.36 2.97 -0.54
CA VAL A 93 0.71 1.68 0.06
C VAL A 93 -0.55 0.99 0.56
N TYR A 94 -1.35 1.70 1.35
CA TYR A 94 -2.62 1.20 1.86
C TYR A 94 -3.65 0.94 0.78
N THR A 95 -3.41 1.21 -0.50
CA THR A 95 -4.40 0.96 -1.55
C THR A 95 -4.32 -0.46 -2.08
N VAL A 96 -3.11 -0.99 -2.20
CA VAL A 96 -2.85 -2.31 -2.79
C VAL A 96 -2.21 -3.29 -1.81
N MET A 97 -1.85 -2.82 -0.62
CA MET A 97 -1.20 -3.64 0.40
C MET A 97 -2.18 -4.67 0.93
N THR A 98 -2.10 -5.87 0.37
CA THR A 98 -2.75 -7.07 0.90
C THR A 98 -1.80 -7.75 1.87
N ARG A 99 -2.34 -8.65 2.70
CA ARG A 99 -1.52 -9.50 3.57
C ARG A 99 -0.45 -10.28 2.78
N GLU A 100 -0.74 -10.60 1.52
CA GLU A 100 0.11 -11.41 0.64
C GLU A 100 1.25 -10.60 0.01
N ASN A 101 1.01 -9.34 -0.37
CA ASN A 101 1.98 -8.53 -1.11
C ASN A 101 2.67 -7.45 -0.25
N CYS A 102 2.19 -7.20 0.98
CA CYS A 102 2.68 -6.15 1.88
C CYS A 102 4.20 -6.09 1.99
N ARG A 103 4.84 -7.24 2.28
CA ARG A 103 6.29 -7.34 2.40
C ARG A 103 7.01 -6.95 1.11
N SER A 104 6.55 -7.47 -0.03
CA SER A 104 7.15 -7.20 -1.34
C SER A 104 7.01 -5.74 -1.76
N ILE A 105 5.85 -5.13 -1.51
CA ILE A 105 5.61 -3.71 -1.82
C ILE A 105 6.47 -2.82 -0.93
N TRP A 106 6.55 -3.11 0.37
CA TRP A 106 7.39 -2.36 1.30
C TRP A 106 8.88 -2.45 0.94
N ASP A 107 9.35 -3.64 0.54
CA ASP A 107 10.72 -3.85 0.06
C ASP A 107 11.06 -2.99 -1.17
N ARG A 108 10.10 -2.79 -2.08
CA ARG A 108 10.28 -1.93 -3.26
C ARG A 108 10.31 -0.44 -2.92
N LEU A 109 9.54 -0.03 -1.91
CA LEU A 109 9.42 1.36 -1.50
C LEU A 109 10.55 1.82 -0.57
N LEU A 110 11.09 0.92 0.25
CA LEU A 110 12.19 1.18 1.18
C LEU A 110 13.33 0.17 0.97
N PRO A 111 13.99 0.19 -0.20
CA PRO A 111 15.02 -0.78 -0.55
C PRO A 111 16.19 -0.82 0.45
N HIS A 112 16.48 0.30 1.12
CA HIS A 112 17.59 0.40 2.06
C HIS A 112 17.33 -0.19 3.45
N HIS A 113 16.07 -0.50 3.81
CA HIS A 113 15.79 -1.09 5.12
C HIS A 113 16.17 -2.58 5.25
N ARG A 114 16.52 -3.25 4.14
CA ARG A 114 16.99 -4.63 4.17
C ARG A 114 18.38 -4.85 4.78
N ARG A 115 19.15 -3.79 5.11
CA ARG A 115 20.52 -3.98 5.63
C ARG A 115 20.62 -4.62 7.02
N HIS A 116 19.53 -4.84 7.76
CA HIS A 116 19.61 -5.43 9.10
C HIS A 116 18.86 -6.75 9.31
N GLY A 117 18.35 -7.38 8.25
CA GLY A 117 17.46 -8.55 8.38
C GLY A 117 18.01 -9.92 8.00
N ARG A 118 19.23 -10.05 7.47
CA ARG A 118 19.85 -11.38 7.27
C ARG A 118 20.44 -11.85 8.59
N VAL A 119 19.57 -12.38 9.45
CA VAL A 119 20.01 -13.40 10.41
C VAL A 119 20.44 -14.58 9.55
N HIS A 120 21.75 -14.68 9.33
CA HIS A 120 22.36 -15.88 8.79
C HIS A 120 21.89 -17.04 9.68
N HIS A 121 21.15 -17.97 9.09
CA HIS A 121 20.92 -19.30 9.67
C HIS A 121 22.31 -19.94 9.83
N GLY A 122 22.93 -19.70 10.98
CA GLY A 122 24.12 -20.41 11.41
C GLY A 122 23.74 -21.89 11.55
N GLN A 123 24.39 -22.72 10.75
CA GLN A 123 24.39 -24.17 10.92
C GLN A 123 24.84 -24.52 12.34
N PRO A 124 24.29 -25.59 12.93
CA PRO A 124 24.44 -25.88 14.34
C PRO A 124 25.91 -26.15 14.68
N ALA A 125 26.40 -25.44 15.70
CA ALA A 125 27.70 -25.63 16.28
C ALA A 125 27.80 -27.05 16.86
N SER A 126 28.53 -27.91 16.17
CA SER A 126 29.04 -29.15 16.73
C SER A 126 30.04 -28.79 17.83
N GLU A 127 29.71 -29.19 19.05
CA GLU A 127 30.58 -29.19 20.22
C GLU A 127 31.93 -29.81 19.88
N VAL A 128 33.00 -29.01 19.96
CA VAL A 128 34.35 -29.53 20.17
C VAL A 128 34.92 -28.75 21.34
N PHE A 129 34.69 -29.31 22.52
CA PHE A 129 35.45 -29.00 23.73
C PHE A 129 36.90 -29.42 23.50
N GLY A 130 37.81 -28.45 23.41
CA GLY A 130 39.25 -28.67 23.34
C GLY A 130 39.96 -27.46 23.92
N GLY A 131 40.61 -27.67 25.07
CA GLY A 131 41.14 -26.66 25.99
C GLY A 131 42.32 -25.79 25.48
N PRO A 132 42.86 -24.96 26.39
CA PRO A 132 43.57 -23.73 26.05
C PRO A 132 45.06 -23.96 25.79
N GLY A 133 45.51 -23.57 24.59
CA GLY A 133 46.92 -23.39 24.26
C GLY A 133 47.27 -21.91 24.23
N LEU A 134 47.69 -21.37 25.38
CA LEU A 134 48.36 -20.08 25.49
C LEU A 134 49.81 -20.22 25.00
N GLY A 135 50.20 -19.42 23.99
CA GLY A 135 51.61 -19.11 23.72
C GLY A 135 51.99 -19.02 22.23
N PRO A 136 53.05 -18.27 21.89
CA PRO A 136 53.28 -16.90 22.29
C PRO A 136 53.36 -15.95 21.07
N ARG A 137 53.17 -14.67 21.38
CA ARG A 137 53.48 -13.52 20.53
C ARG A 137 54.85 -13.67 19.87
N VAL A 138 54.87 -13.73 18.55
CA VAL A 138 56.06 -13.43 17.74
C VAL A 138 55.87 -12.04 17.16
N ALA A 139 56.81 -11.16 17.50
CA ALA A 139 56.96 -9.81 16.98
C ALA A 139 58.05 -9.78 15.89
N LEU A 140 58.11 -8.64 15.19
CA LEU A 140 59.02 -8.23 14.09
C LEU A 140 58.67 -8.83 12.72
N LEU A 141 58.55 -8.05 11.64
CA LEU A 141 59.11 -6.74 11.29
C LEU A 141 58.03 -5.73 10.87
#